data_AF-A0A830EGZ7-F1
#
_entry.id   AF-A0A830EGZ7-F1
#
_cell.length_a   1.000
_cell.length_b   1.000
_cell.length_c   1.000
_cell.angle_alpha   90.00
_cell.angle_beta   90.00
_cell.angle_gamma   90.00
#
_symmetry.space_group_name_H-M   'P 1'
#
loop_
_entity.id
_entity.type
_entity.pdbx_description
1 polymer ?
#
loop_
_entity_poly.entity_id
_entity_poly.type
_entity_poly.pdbx_seq_one_letter_code
_entity_poly.pdbx_strand_id
1 'polypeptide(L)'
;MGFFGAGLEPVVSHLADTTRVRNAFDAARIPLGMGIPAERIDRLQDLAREATAEGDIDRAREYVRLARRIGERHRISLQRRFRRFSCDDCDAYLRPGATARVRLRSGHVAIRCLACGATARYPYEG
;
A
#
# COMPACT_ATOMS: atom_id res chain seq x y z
N MET A 1 -46.22 6.39 22.88
CA MET A 1 -46.46 5.15 22.10
C MET A 1 -46.39 5.51 20.62
N GLY A 2 -45.51 4.84 19.86
CA GLY A 2 -45.41 4.93 18.39
C GLY A 2 -44.56 6.09 17.87
N PHE A 3 -43.77 6.00 16.78
CA PHE A 3 -43.49 4.95 15.80
C PHE A 3 -42.19 5.31 15.03
N PHE A 4 -41.29 4.33 14.86
CA PHE A 4 -40.45 3.99 13.69
C PHE A 4 -39.83 5.02 12.70
N GLY A 5 -38.52 4.83 12.47
CA GLY A 5 -37.83 4.88 11.16
C GLY A 5 -37.36 6.27 10.68
N ALA A 6 -36.34 6.46 9.84
CA ALA A 6 -35.30 5.65 9.21
C ALA A 6 -34.35 6.63 8.48
N GLY A 7 -33.14 6.20 8.10
CA GLY A 7 -32.21 6.90 7.19
C GLY A 7 -31.24 7.85 7.92
N LEU A 8 -29.95 7.57 8.13
CA LEU A 8 -28.93 7.10 7.18
C LEU A 8 -29.02 7.81 5.84
N GLU A 9 -28.35 8.97 5.75
CA GLU A 9 -27.55 9.43 4.60
C GLU A 9 -26.76 10.67 5.06
N PRO A 10 -25.46 10.61 5.40
CA PRO A 10 -24.61 11.78 5.22
C PRO A 10 -24.12 11.77 3.76
N VAL A 11 -24.76 12.65 2.98
CA VAL A 11 -24.29 13.26 1.75
C VAL A 11 -22.76 13.21 1.64
N VAL A 12 -22.29 12.31 0.78
CA VAL A 12 -20.88 12.21 0.36
C VAL A 12 -20.50 13.51 -0.33
N SER A 13 -19.86 14.38 0.46
CA SER A 13 -19.27 15.63 0.01
C SER A 13 -18.23 15.37 -1.07
N HIS A 14 -18.57 15.76 -2.29
CA HIS A 14 -17.68 16.03 -3.40
C HIS A 14 -16.53 16.95 -2.99
N LEU A 15 -15.39 16.40 -2.54
CA LEU A 15 -14.12 17.12 -2.48
C LEU A 15 -12.96 16.12 -2.39
N ALA A 16 -12.54 15.57 -3.54
CA ALA A 16 -11.19 15.01 -3.70
C ALA A 16 -10.78 14.87 -5.17
N ASP A 17 -11.08 15.85 -6.02
CA ASP A 17 -10.45 15.95 -7.34
C ASP A 17 -9.00 16.42 -7.19
N THR A 18 -8.13 15.53 -6.70
CA THR A 18 -6.66 15.65 -6.78
C THR A 18 -6.03 14.44 -7.47
N THR A 19 -6.87 13.56 -8.03
CA THR A 19 -6.49 12.28 -8.64
C THR A 19 -5.68 12.47 -9.92
N ARG A 20 -5.70 13.67 -10.52
CA ARG A 20 -5.02 13.93 -11.81
C ARG A 20 -3.51 14.21 -11.73
N VAL A 21 -2.94 14.51 -10.55
CA VAL A 21 -1.50 14.89 -10.46
C VAL A 21 -0.65 13.87 -9.67
N ARG A 22 -1.25 12.87 -9.02
CA ARG A 22 -0.51 11.87 -8.21
C ARG A 22 -0.18 10.56 -8.93
N ASN A 23 -0.67 10.38 -10.17
CA ASN A 23 -0.54 9.14 -10.94
C ASN A 23 0.69 9.07 -11.86
N ALA A 24 1.51 10.13 -11.91
CA ALA A 24 2.65 10.20 -12.83
C ALA A 24 3.88 9.36 -12.42
N PHE A 25 3.98 8.90 -11.16
CA PHE A 25 5.19 8.19 -10.70
C PHE A 25 5.17 6.66 -10.89
N ASP A 26 4.05 6.02 -11.25
CA ASP A 26 3.94 4.55 -11.25
C ASP A 26 3.19 3.87 -12.42
N ALA A 27 2.56 4.59 -13.35
CA ALA A 27 1.67 3.96 -14.35
C ALA A 27 2.35 3.16 -15.49
N ALA A 28 3.69 3.06 -15.54
CA ALA A 28 4.40 2.37 -16.61
C ALA A 28 5.29 1.26 -16.06
N ARG A 29 4.72 0.06 -15.81
CA ARG A 29 5.45 -1.22 -15.72
C ARG A 29 4.49 -2.40 -15.55
N ILE A 30 3.83 -2.83 -16.63
CA ILE A 30 3.48 -4.25 -16.78
C ILE A 30 4.73 -4.89 -17.40
N PRO A 31 5.56 -5.65 -16.67
CA PRO A 31 6.62 -6.41 -17.31
C PRO A 31 5.97 -7.57 -18.07
N LEU A 32 5.75 -7.38 -19.37
CA LEU A 32 5.38 -8.45 -20.30
C LEU A 32 6.52 -9.48 -20.29
N GLY A 33 6.44 -10.49 -19.41
CA GLY A 33 7.48 -11.52 -19.31
C GLY A 33 7.61 -12.26 -17.98
N MET A 34 6.84 -11.93 -16.93
CA MET A 34 6.81 -12.75 -15.72
C MET A 34 5.54 -13.60 -15.68
N GLY A 35 5.65 -14.89 -15.33
CA GLY A 35 4.50 -15.79 -15.31
C GLY A 35 3.36 -15.29 -14.41
N ILE A 36 2.14 -15.81 -14.63
CA ILE A 36 0.89 -15.39 -13.97
C ILE A 36 1.02 -15.02 -12.48
N PRO A 37 1.77 -15.74 -11.62
CA PRO A 37 1.92 -15.35 -10.22
C PRO A 37 2.54 -13.97 -9.99
N ALA A 38 3.49 -13.54 -10.83
CA ALA A 38 4.10 -12.23 -10.75
C ALA A 38 3.13 -11.11 -11.14
N GLU A 39 2.39 -11.30 -12.24
CA GLU A 39 1.33 -10.36 -12.65
C GLU A 39 0.27 -10.20 -11.55
N ARG A 40 -0.07 -11.29 -10.86
CA ARG A 40 -0.98 -11.25 -9.71
C ARG A 40 -0.40 -10.46 -8.53
N ILE A 41 0.88 -10.62 -8.23
CA ILE A 41 1.56 -9.84 -7.17
C ILE A 41 1.52 -8.35 -7.52
N ASP A 42 1.81 -8.00 -8.76
CA ASP A 42 1.81 -6.61 -9.22
C ASP A 42 0.41 -5.99 -9.09
N ARG A 43 -0.62 -6.72 -9.52
CA ARG A 43 -2.01 -6.28 -9.35
C ARG A 43 -2.42 -6.12 -7.88
N LEU A 44 -1.95 -7.01 -7.00
CA LEU A 44 -2.22 -6.92 -5.57
C LEU A 44 -1.51 -5.72 -4.93
N GLN A 45 -0.33 -5.36 -5.41
CA GLN A 45 0.35 -4.16 -4.98
C GLN A 45 -0.46 -2.90 -5.31
N ASP A 46 -1.01 -2.81 -6.52
CA ASP A 46 -1.82 -1.66 -6.93
C ASP A 46 -3.10 -1.56 -6.11
N LEU A 47 -3.79 -2.69 -5.90
CA LEU A 47 -4.97 -2.74 -5.03
C LEU A 47 -4.67 -2.36 -3.58
N ALA A 48 -3.51 -2.77 -3.03
CA ALA A 48 -3.09 -2.37 -1.70
C ALA A 48 -2.87 -0.86 -1.58
N ARG A 49 -2.28 -0.25 -2.61
CA ARG A 49 -2.08 1.19 -2.69
C ARG A 49 -3.41 1.93 -2.74
N GLU A 50 -4.33 1.50 -3.60
CA GLU A 50 -5.65 2.11 -3.77
C GLU A 50 -6.47 2.02 -2.48
N ALA A 51 -6.60 0.83 -1.89
CA ALA A 51 -7.30 0.64 -0.63
C ALA A 51 -6.72 1.52 0.50
N THR A 52 -5.39 1.66 0.56
CA THR A 52 -4.74 2.56 1.53
C THR A 52 -5.07 4.04 1.27
N ALA A 53 -5.18 4.44 0.00
CA ALA A 53 -5.53 5.81 -0.38
C ALA A 53 -7.01 6.13 -0.05
N GLU A 54 -7.88 5.12 -0.11
CA GLU A 54 -9.30 5.20 0.26
C GLU A 54 -9.52 5.10 1.79
N GLY A 55 -8.49 4.74 2.55
CA GLY A 55 -8.55 4.59 4.00
C GLY A 55 -8.95 3.18 4.48
N ASP A 56 -9.14 2.23 3.56
CA ASP A 56 -9.42 0.83 3.86
C ASP A 56 -8.10 0.07 4.17
N ILE A 57 -7.58 0.32 5.37
CA ILE A 57 -6.26 -0.18 5.81
C ILE A 57 -6.26 -1.70 5.97
N ASP A 58 -7.36 -2.29 6.44
CA ASP A 58 -7.43 -3.73 6.66
C ASP A 58 -7.48 -4.49 5.33
N ARG A 59 -8.23 -3.99 4.35
CA ARG A 59 -8.19 -4.55 2.99
C ARG A 59 -6.82 -4.40 2.34
N ALA A 60 -6.16 -3.26 2.53
CA ALA A 60 -4.79 -3.09 2.05
C ALA A 60 -3.82 -4.12 2.64
N ARG A 61 -3.95 -4.43 3.95
CA ARG A 61 -3.16 -5.47 4.62
C ARG A 61 -3.41 -6.85 4.03
N GLU A 62 -4.67 -7.19 3.73
CA GLU A 62 -5.01 -8.47 3.10
C GLU A 62 -4.33 -8.62 1.73
N TYR A 63 -4.33 -7.56 0.91
CA TYR A 63 -3.64 -7.58 -0.37
C TYR A 63 -2.13 -7.79 -0.22
N VAL A 64 -1.51 -7.14 0.77
CA VAL A 64 -0.08 -7.33 1.07
C VAL A 64 0.22 -8.78 1.49
N ARG A 65 -0.58 -9.33 2.41
CA ARG A 65 -0.45 -10.73 2.87
C ARG A 65 -0.59 -11.71 1.72
N LEU A 66 -1.57 -11.49 0.85
CA LEU A 66 -1.81 -12.37 -0.29
C LEU A 66 -0.65 -12.32 -1.28
N ALA A 67 -0.11 -11.13 -1.57
CA ALA A 67 1.04 -10.97 -2.44
C ALA A 67 2.28 -11.68 -1.87
N ARG A 68 2.57 -11.52 -0.57
CA ARG A 68 3.66 -12.23 0.13
C ARG A 68 3.50 -13.75 0.02
N ARG A 69 2.31 -14.28 0.31
CA ARG A 69 2.01 -15.71 0.23
C ARG A 69 2.16 -16.28 -1.18
N ILE A 70 1.77 -15.54 -2.22
CA ILE A 70 1.98 -15.94 -3.62
C ILE A 70 3.49 -15.96 -3.92
N GLY A 71 4.22 -14.93 -3.52
CA GLY A 71 5.67 -14.85 -3.69
C GLY A 71 6.40 -16.03 -3.04
N GLU A 72 6.07 -16.34 -1.79
CA GLU A 72 6.62 -17.49 -1.05
C GLU A 72 6.30 -18.82 -1.75
N ARG A 73 5.02 -19.06 -2.07
CA ARG A 73 4.56 -20.31 -2.69
C ARG A 73 5.25 -20.60 -4.02
N HIS A 74 5.44 -19.57 -4.84
CA HIS A 74 6.03 -19.69 -6.17
C HIS A 74 7.54 -19.40 -6.17
N ARG A 75 8.16 -19.15 -5.01
CA ARG A 75 9.57 -18.77 -4.85
C ARG A 75 9.95 -17.54 -5.70
N ILE A 76 9.01 -16.61 -5.84
CA ILE A 76 9.20 -15.36 -6.58
C ILE A 76 9.62 -14.27 -5.60
N SER A 77 10.71 -13.59 -5.94
CA SER A 77 11.11 -12.40 -5.19
C SER A 77 10.17 -11.25 -5.49
N LEU A 78 9.48 -10.76 -4.45
CA LEU A 78 8.70 -9.53 -4.53
C LEU A 78 9.56 -8.36 -5.01
N GLN A 79 8.97 -7.48 -5.81
CA GLN A 79 9.65 -6.29 -6.32
C GLN A 79 10.25 -5.47 -5.17
N ARG A 80 11.45 -4.89 -5.36
CA ARG A 80 12.11 -4.06 -4.34
C ARG A 80 11.22 -2.94 -3.83
N ARG A 81 10.42 -2.32 -4.70
CA ARG A 81 9.45 -1.27 -4.32
C ARG A 81 8.40 -1.82 -3.37
N PHE A 82 7.78 -2.96 -3.71
CA PHE A 82 6.77 -3.58 -2.86
C PHE A 82 7.29 -3.92 -1.46
N ARG A 83 8.49 -4.51 -1.37
CA ARG A 83 9.13 -4.81 -0.08
C ARG A 83 9.41 -3.54 0.75
N ARG A 84 9.79 -2.43 0.11
CA ARG A 84 10.04 -1.15 0.80
C ARG A 84 8.77 -0.46 1.27
N PHE A 85 7.68 -0.65 0.53
CA PHE A 85 6.38 -0.03 0.80
C PHE A 85 5.39 -0.98 1.48
N SER A 86 5.86 -2.06 2.08
CA SER A 86 5.06 -2.91 2.95
C SER A 86 5.78 -3.11 4.27
N CYS A 87 5.03 -3.13 5.35
CA CYS A 87 5.56 -3.46 6.66
C CYS A 87 5.77 -4.98 6.76
N ASP A 88 6.96 -5.41 7.16
CA ASP A 88 7.25 -6.83 7.40
C ASP A 88 6.56 -7.38 8.67
N ASP A 89 6.18 -6.52 9.61
CA ASP A 89 5.62 -6.94 10.92
C ASP A 89 4.09 -7.01 10.93
N CYS A 90 3.41 -6.09 10.25
CA CYS A 90 1.93 -5.98 10.30
C CYS A 90 1.24 -5.95 8.95
N ASP A 91 1.99 -6.17 7.86
CA ASP A 91 1.52 -6.16 6.47
C ASP A 91 0.87 -4.85 6.01
N ALA A 92 0.95 -3.77 6.79
CA ALA A 92 0.42 -2.48 6.35
C ALA A 92 1.17 -1.99 5.10
N TYR A 93 0.42 -1.55 4.09
CA TYR A 93 1.01 -0.83 2.97
C TYR A 93 1.47 0.56 3.45
N LEU A 94 2.74 0.88 3.22
CA LEU A 94 3.44 2.05 3.72
C LEU A 94 3.33 3.18 2.71
N ARG A 95 2.42 4.12 2.95
CA ARG A 95 2.27 5.35 2.18
C ARG A 95 2.90 6.51 2.97
N PRO A 96 4.00 7.10 2.50
CA PRO A 96 4.63 8.25 3.15
C PRO A 96 3.62 9.38 3.40
N GLY A 97 3.59 9.88 4.63
CA GLY A 97 2.67 10.95 5.05
C GLY A 97 1.26 10.47 5.44
N ALA A 98 0.90 9.21 5.20
CA ALA A 98 -0.37 8.63 5.63
C ALA A 98 -0.17 7.49 6.64
N THR A 99 0.41 6.37 6.21
CA THR A 99 0.62 5.18 7.06
C THR A 99 2.09 4.96 7.42
N ALA A 100 2.99 5.76 6.86
CA ALA A 100 4.42 5.70 7.11
C ALA A 100 5.04 7.08 7.32
N ARG A 101 6.04 7.14 8.21
CA ARG A 101 6.90 8.30 8.40
C ARG A 101 8.29 8.00 7.85
N VAL A 102 8.70 8.76 6.86
CA VAL A 102 10.03 8.66 6.25
C VAL A 102 10.96 9.71 6.85
N ARG A 103 12.17 9.32 7.22
CA ARG A 103 13.23 10.23 7.66
C ARG A 103 14.50 9.96 6.87
N LEU A 104 15.10 11.03 6.36
CA LEU A 104 16.43 10.98 5.78
C LEU A 104 17.47 11.13 6.89
N ARG A 105 18.45 10.23 6.92
CA ARG A 105 19.63 10.27 7.79
C ARG A 105 20.86 10.11 6.93
N SER A 106 22.02 10.56 7.42
CA SER A 106 23.29 10.36 6.72
C SER A 106 23.50 8.87 6.38
N GLY A 107 23.53 8.56 5.09
CA GLY A 107 23.79 7.21 4.56
C GLY A 107 22.60 6.25 4.55
N HIS A 108 21.40 6.62 5.05
CA HIS A 108 20.22 5.75 4.95
C HIS A 108 18.87 6.48 5.07
N VAL A 109 17.84 5.88 4.47
CA VAL A 109 16.44 6.24 4.66
C VAL A 109 15.83 5.34 5.73
N ALA A 110 15.25 5.93 6.77
CA ALA A 110 14.47 5.21 7.78
C ALA A 110 12.98 5.39 7.52
N ILE A 111 12.26 4.29 7.34
CA ILE A 111 10.81 4.25 7.15
C ILE A 111 10.18 3.62 8.39
N ARG A 112 9.38 4.40 9.12
CA ARG A 112 8.64 3.93 10.29
C ARG A 112 7.17 3.69 9.93
N CYS A 113 6.67 2.50 10.20
CA CYS A 113 5.24 2.19 10.14
C CYS A 113 4.51 2.94 11.26
N LEU A 114 3.44 3.65 10.92
CA LEU A 114 2.62 4.34 11.91
C LEU A 114 1.59 3.42 12.58
N ALA A 115 1.31 2.25 12.00
CA ALA A 115 0.36 1.29 12.56
C ALA A 115 0.96 0.44 13.69
N CYS A 116 2.14 -0.16 13.49
CA CYS A 116 2.79 -1.02 14.49
C CYS A 116 4.06 -0.42 15.11
N GLY A 117 4.62 0.65 14.55
CA GLY A 117 5.84 1.28 15.04
C GLY A 117 7.16 0.70 14.51
N ALA A 118 7.12 -0.41 13.76
CA ALA A 118 8.28 -1.02 13.12
C ALA A 118 9.07 -0.03 12.26
N THR A 119 10.40 -0.16 12.22
CA THR A 119 11.27 0.74 11.46
C THR A 119 12.20 -0.03 10.54
N ALA A 120 12.02 0.11 9.23
CA ALA A 120 12.91 -0.40 8.21
C ALA A 120 13.97 0.66 7.84
N ARG A 121 15.19 0.21 7.55
CA ARG A 121 16.32 1.08 7.17
C ARG A 121 16.86 0.63 5.82
N TYR A 122 16.97 1.56 4.89
CA TYR A 122 17.52 1.29 3.56
C TYR A 122 18.71 2.20 3.32
N PRO A 123 19.94 1.65 3.17
CA PRO A 123 21.07 2.46 2.79
C PRO A 123 20.84 3.06 1.40
N TYR A 124 21.37 4.26 1.20
CA TYR A 124 21.53 4.84 -0.12
C TYR A 124 23.01 5.21 -0.25
N GLU A 125 23.59 4.87 -1.40
CA GLU A 125 24.90 5.39 -1.77
C GLU A 125 24.69 6.87 -2.13
N GLY A 126 25.46 7.75 -1.50
CA GLY A 126 25.50 9.18 -1.78
C GLY A 126 26.59 9.51 -2.78
#